data_AF-A0A1I1EHK3-F1
#
_entry.id   AF-A0A1I1EHK3-F1
#
_cell.length_a   1.000
_cell.length_b   1.000
_cell.length_c   1.000
_cell.angle_alpha   90.00
_cell.angle_beta   90.00
_cell.angle_gamma   90.00
#
_symmetry.space_group_name_H-M   'P 1'
#
loop_
_entity.id
_entity.type
_entity.pdbx_description
1 polymer ?
#
loop_
_entity_poly.entity_id
_entity_poly.type
_entity_poly.pdbx_seq_one_letter_code
_entity_poly.pdbx_strand_id
1 'polypeptide(L)' 'MSTRDISDYVKEMYAMGISSKEISNITDKVIPALNEWRNRPLESVYPFVFLDCMHHKVKDNSS' A
#
# COMPACT_ATOMS: atom_id res chain seq x y z
N MET A 1 10.32 5.71 0.02
CA MET A 1 10.26 6.12 1.44
C MET A 1 9.84 4.93 2.26
N SER A 2 10.64 4.57 3.24
CA SER A 2 10.29 3.57 4.24
C SER A 2 9.33 4.17 5.28
N THR A 3 8.66 3.32 6.06
CA THR A 3 7.83 3.79 7.20
C THR A 3 8.65 4.51 8.27
N ARG A 4 9.98 4.29 8.31
CA ARG A 4 10.91 5.00 9.21
C ARG A 4 11.24 6.39 8.68
N ASP A 5 11.49 6.52 7.38
CA ASP A 5 11.74 7.83 6.74
C ASP A 5 10.54 8.76 6.90
N ILE A 6 9.32 8.21 6.81
CA ILE A 6 8.07 8.97 7.01
C ILE A 6 7.94 9.43 8.48
N SER A 7 8.30 8.57 9.44
CA SER A 7 8.32 8.92 10.86
C SER A 7 9.29 10.08 11.15
N ASP A 8 10.50 10.01 10.59
CA ASP A 8 11.52 11.05 10.79
C ASP A 8 11.10 12.38 10.15
N TYR A 9 10.54 12.34 8.94
CA TYR A 9 10.00 13.51 8.26
C TYR A 9 8.86 14.18 9.03
N VAL A 10 7.91 13.40 9.55
CA VAL A 10 6.79 13.94 10.35
C VAL A 10 7.29 14.57 11.65
N LYS A 11 8.30 13.97 12.28
CA LYS A 11 8.93 14.51 13.48
C LYS A 11 9.64 15.84 13.20
N GLU A 12 10.35 15.95 12.08
CA GLU A 12 11.05 17.17 11.67
C GLU A 12 10.08 18.31 11.35
N MET A 13 9.01 18.02 10.59
CA MET A 13 8.06 19.05 10.15
C MET A 13 7.03 19.46 11.20
N TYR A 14 6.53 18.50 11.98
CA TYR A 14 5.37 18.72 12.85
C TYR A 14 5.69 18.60 14.34
N ALA A 15 6.96 18.33 14.71
CA ALA A 15 7.40 18.07 16.09
C ALA A 15 6.59 16.97 16.81
N MET A 16 5.82 16.17 16.06
CA MET A 16 5.02 15.06 16.57
C MET A 16 5.76 13.75 16.35
N GLY A 17 5.85 12.93 17.41
CA GLY A 17 6.40 11.58 17.32
C GLY A 17 5.34 10.60 16.88
N ILE A 18 5.31 10.24 15.59
CA ILE A 18 4.50 9.13 15.09
C ILE A 18 5.42 7.93 14.87
N SER A 19 5.09 6.79 15.45
CA SER A 19 5.86 5.56 15.25
C SER A 19 5.64 4.96 13.85
N SER A 20 6.62 4.21 13.36
CA SER A 20 6.49 3.45 12.10
C SER A 20 5.32 2.46 12.12
N LYS A 21 4.94 1.94 13.30
CA LYS A 21 3.78 1.06 13.49
C LYS A 21 2.46 1.82 13.30
N GLU A 22 2.37 3.04 13.81
CA GLU A 22 1.19 3.89 13.59
C GLU A 22 1.04 4.28 12.12
N ILE A 23 2.14 4.53 11.41
CA ILE A 23 2.13 4.76 9.96
C ILE A 23 1.64 3.52 9.20
N SER A 24 2.09 2.32 9.58
CA SER A 24 1.56 1.07 9.02
C SER A 24 0.06 0.94 9.28
N ASN A 25 -0.40 1.15 10.51
CA ASN A 25 -1.83 1.08 10.86
C ASN A 25 -2.68 2.10 10.10
N ILE A 26 -2.15 3.30 9.83
CA ILE A 26 -2.81 4.31 8.99
C ILE A 26 -2.90 3.81 7.54
N THR A 27 -1.83 3.18 7.03
CA THR A 27 -1.79 2.62 5.68
C THR A 27 -2.78 1.47 5.51
N ASP A 28 -2.98 0.66 6.55
CA ASP A 28 -3.96 -0.44 6.57
C ASP A 28 -5.41 0.06 6.42
N LYS A 29 -5.71 1.33 6.73
CA LYS A 29 -7.04 1.92 6.49
C LYS A 29 -7.39 2.03 5.02
N VAL A 30 -6.43 1.89 4.10
CA VAL A 30 -6.68 1.92 2.65
C VAL A 30 -7.15 0.56 2.11
N ILE A 31 -7.00 -0.52 2.89
CA ILE A 31 -7.35 -1.88 2.47
C ILE A 31 -8.82 -2.01 2.00
N PRO A 32 -9.83 -1.40 2.68
CA PRO A 32 -11.20 -1.41 2.18
C PRO A 32 -11.34 -0.75 0.80
N ALA A 33 -10.73 0.43 0.59
CA ALA A 33 -10.76 1.12 -0.69
C ALA A 33 -10.04 0.33 -1.80
N LEU A 34 -8.95 -0.37 -1.46
CA LEU A 34 -8.27 -1.29 -2.37
C LEU A 34 -9.20 -2.44 -2.78
N ASN A 35 -9.95 -3.02 -1.84
CA ASN A 35 -10.89 -4.10 -2.14
C ASN A 35 -12.05 -3.62 -3.03
N GLU A 36 -12.59 -2.43 -2.78
CA GLU A 36 -13.59 -1.81 -3.63
C GLU A 36 -13.06 -1.59 -5.05
N TRP A 37 -11.84 -1.05 -5.17
CA TRP A 37 -11.20 -0.84 -6.47
C TRP A 37 -10.95 -2.14 -7.22
N ARG A 38 -10.59 -3.22 -6.51
CA ARG A 38 -10.39 -4.56 -7.10
C ARG A 38 -11.69 -5.18 -7.61
N ASN A 39 -12.81 -4.92 -6.94
CA ASN A 39 -14.13 -5.48 -7.27
C ASN A 39 -14.98 -4.58 -8.18
N ARG A 40 -14.41 -3.49 -8.71
CA ARG A 40 -15.14 -2.58 -9.59
C ARG A 40 -15.61 -3.31 -10.86
N PRO A 41 -16.83 -3.05 -11.35
CA PRO A 41 -17.29 -3.63 -12.60
C PRO A 41 -16.41 -3.14 -13.75
N LEU A 42 -15.99 -4.06 -14.60
CA LEU A 42 -15.26 -3.78 -15.84
C LEU A 42 -16.24 -3.64 -17.00
N GLU A 43 -15.82 -2.98 -18.07
CA GLU A 43 -16.61 -2.90 -19.30
C GLU A 43 -16.71 -4.26 -19.99
N SER A 44 -17.77 -4.46 -20.79
CA SER A 44 -18.02 -5.75 -21.43
C SER A 44 -16.99 -6.12 -22.50
N VAL A 45 -16.23 -5.16 -23.04
CA VAL A 45 -15.34 -5.39 -24.18
C VAL A 45 -14.03 -4.64 -23.99
N TYR A 46 -12.91 -5.38 -24.02
CA TYR A 46 -11.54 -4.84 -24.09
C TYR A 46 -10.84 -5.47 -25.30
N PRO A 47 -10.77 -4.77 -26.46
CA PRO A 47 -10.17 -5.33 -27.68
C PRO A 47 -8.69 -5.69 -27.54
N PHE A 48 -7.98 -5.02 -26.63
CA PHE A 48 -6.58 -5.27 -26.31
C PHE A 48 -6.40 -5.23 -24.79
N VAL A 49 -5.65 -6.20 -24.26
CA VAL A 49 -5.26 -6.27 -22.86
C VAL A 49 -3.78 -6.60 -22.80
N PHE A 50 -3.03 -5.84 -22.01
CA PHE A 50 -1.63 -6.07 -21.75
C PHE A 50 -1.47 -6.60 -20.34
N LEU A 51 -0.62 -7.61 -20.18
CA LEU A 51 -0.26 -8.17 -18.88
C LEU A 51 1.22 -7.95 -18.64
N ASP A 52 1.55 -7.49 -17.45
CA ASP A 52 2.93 -7.28 -17.00
C ASP A 52 3.19 -8.11 -15.74
N CYS A 53 4.44 -8.51 -15.55
CA CYS A 53 4.88 -9.31 -14.42
C CYS A 53 6.11 -8.68 -13.77
N MET A 54 5.97 -8.34 -12.48
CA MET A 54 7.06 -7.84 -11.65
C MET A 54 7.41 -8.85 -10.55
N HIS A 55 8.70 -9.13 -10.40
CA HIS A 55 9.20 -10.05 -9.38
C HIS A 55 9.55 -9.29 -8.10
N HIS A 56 8.84 -9.61 -7.01
CA HIS A 56 9.11 -9.05 -5.69
C HIS A 56 9.51 -10.14 -4.71
N LYS A 57 10.51 -9.85 -3.86
CA LYS A 57 10.90 -10.74 -2.76
C LYS A 57 9.91 -10.57 -1.62
N VAL A 58 9.03 -11.55 -1.44
CA VAL A 58 8.07 -11.60 -0.33
C VAL A 58 8.49 -12.73 0.61
N LYS A 59 8.40 -12.48 1.92
CA LYS A 59 8.59 -13.52 2.92
C LYS A 59 7.24 -14.19 3.17
N ASP A 60 7.08 -15.42 2.71
CA ASP A 60 5.93 -16.25 3.06
C ASP A 60 6.23 -16.96 4.39
N ASN A 61 5.29 -16.87 5.34
CA ASN A 61 5.44 -17.43 6.68
C ASN A 61 4.57 -18.72 6.81
N SER A 62 4.55 -19.53 5.76
CA SER A 62 3.87 -20.83 5.72
C SER A 62 4.78 -21.95 6.26
N SER A 63 5.06 -21.92 7.57
CA SER A 63 5.54 -23.06 8.39
C SER A 63 5.36 -22.74 9.87
#